data_AF-A0AAW3F8M9-F1
#
_entry.id   AF-A0AAW3F8M9-F1
#
_cell.length_a   1.000
_cell.length_b   1.000
_cell.length_c   1.000
_cell.angle_alpha   90.00
_cell.angle_beta   90.00
_cell.angle_gamma   90.00
#
_symmetry.space_group_name_H-M   'P 1'
#
loop_
_entity.id
_entity.type
_entity.pdbx_description
1 polymer ?
#
loop_
_entity_poly.entity_id
_entity_poly.type
_entity_poly.pdbx_seq_one_letter_code
_entity_poly.pdbx_strand_id
1 'polypeptide(L)'
;MKIAHFSDLHYSPGNLEEADRCFSHAVGEAIAREAVVAVISGDSTDHRLDAHAPALNALARQVHRLAQAMPVLMLQGTFTHEPPGTLDNFALMGARYPVAIADRVCQVALYDGNFWFSRGPVFAGEEVRHHLECEPQAIFTCLPTMNKADLALRVGSLAASTDLPDTLGGFLAAAGRINAAFRAAGIPTIGVSHGTVNGCQTEHAVTMAGFDHEFSLSALFGAECSAFLLGHIHKYQTWEREGRLVGYPGSIGRFHYGELGDKGYLSWDVSASDARAVLVPSPSREMVSVAFDGPPDMNELEALAAASAGKFVRIRWQIDEEHKQLVDRKAIEAMFSTAAGVKLEPRVLPVMRSRAEGISMALTVDAKLTRWCELADVDADPLVDRLQLLEAGEPDAIAQAILARLACPGKSSADQRSAPIDGSVPSLTTTLMHVGDGATAAVEPDWLSDDLFAA
;
A
#
# COMPACT_ATOMS: atom_id res chain seq x y z
N MET A 1 19.05 -9.77 -26.03
CA MET A 1 18.70 -11.00 -25.30
C MET A 1 17.32 -10.84 -24.68
N LYS A 2 16.54 -11.92 -24.62
CA LYS A 2 15.20 -11.91 -24.01
C LYS A 2 15.22 -12.39 -22.57
N ILE A 3 14.77 -11.58 -21.61
CA ILE A 3 14.77 -11.95 -20.19
C ILE A 3 13.32 -12.00 -19.68
N ALA A 4 12.95 -13.08 -19.00
CA ALA A 4 11.70 -13.15 -18.25
C ALA A 4 11.95 -12.73 -16.81
N HIS A 5 11.40 -11.58 -16.41
CA HIS A 5 11.56 -11.00 -15.08
C HIS A 5 10.28 -11.14 -14.26
N PHE A 6 10.35 -11.97 -13.23
CA PHE A 6 9.31 -12.18 -12.25
C PHE A 6 9.73 -11.57 -10.91
N SER A 7 8.77 -11.17 -10.10
CA SER A 7 9.01 -10.70 -8.73
C SER A 7 7.77 -10.90 -7.87
N ASP A 8 7.94 -10.78 -6.55
CA ASP A 8 6.86 -10.65 -5.59
C ASP A 8 5.78 -11.73 -5.83
N LEU A 9 6.22 -13.00 -5.79
CA LEU A 9 5.36 -14.15 -6.09
C LEU A 9 4.48 -14.52 -4.90
N HIS A 10 4.94 -14.23 -3.68
CA HIS A 10 4.21 -14.39 -2.42
C HIS A 10 3.47 -15.73 -2.27
N TYR A 11 4.14 -16.84 -2.61
CA TYR A 11 3.56 -18.16 -2.39
C TYR A 11 3.32 -18.39 -0.90
N SER A 12 2.10 -18.80 -0.57
CA SER A 12 1.66 -19.11 0.79
C SER A 12 0.45 -20.03 0.75
N PRO A 13 0.06 -20.70 1.86
CA PRO A 13 -1.19 -21.44 1.90
C PRO A 13 -2.42 -20.59 1.56
N GLY A 14 -2.42 -19.29 1.91
CA GLY A 14 -3.51 -18.37 1.62
C GLY A 14 -3.52 -17.87 0.16
N ASN A 15 -2.34 -17.69 -0.42
CA ASN A 15 -2.18 -17.14 -1.78
C ASN A 15 -2.01 -18.21 -2.86
N LEU A 16 -1.86 -19.49 -2.50
CA LEU A 16 -1.43 -20.58 -3.38
C LEU A 16 -2.20 -20.63 -4.70
N GLU A 17 -3.53 -20.59 -4.64
CA GLU A 17 -4.35 -20.73 -5.84
C GLU A 17 -4.15 -19.55 -6.81
N GLU A 18 -4.02 -18.33 -6.29
CA GLU A 18 -3.79 -17.15 -7.10
C GLU A 18 -2.35 -17.10 -7.63
N ALA A 19 -1.37 -17.28 -6.74
CA ALA A 19 0.05 -17.24 -7.05
C ALA A 19 0.42 -18.30 -8.08
N ASP A 20 -0.01 -19.56 -7.90
CA ASP A 20 0.35 -20.64 -8.81
C ASP A 20 -0.36 -20.55 -10.16
N ARG A 21 -1.62 -20.13 -10.19
CA ARG A 21 -2.33 -19.90 -11.45
C ARG A 21 -1.65 -18.80 -12.27
N CYS A 22 -1.28 -17.69 -11.62
CA CYS A 22 -0.62 -16.57 -12.29
C CYS A 22 0.80 -16.91 -12.72
N PHE A 23 1.60 -17.50 -11.82
CA PHE A 23 2.99 -17.84 -12.12
C PHE A 23 3.08 -18.97 -13.13
N SER A 24 2.22 -20.00 -13.06
CA SER A 24 2.23 -21.08 -14.05
C SER A 24 1.91 -20.60 -15.48
N HIS A 25 0.99 -19.62 -15.60
CA HIS A 25 0.72 -18.94 -16.87
C HIS A 25 1.94 -18.15 -17.34
N ALA A 26 2.52 -17.34 -16.46
CA ALA A 26 3.68 -16.50 -16.76
C ALA A 26 4.92 -17.34 -17.18
N VAL A 27 5.16 -18.47 -16.51
CA VAL A 27 6.17 -19.46 -16.91
C VAL A 27 5.88 -20.02 -18.30
N GLY A 28 4.63 -20.37 -18.59
CA GLY A 28 4.21 -20.82 -19.91
C GLY A 28 4.49 -19.79 -21.01
N GLU A 29 4.11 -18.54 -20.78
CA GLU A 29 4.36 -17.43 -21.70
C GLU A 29 5.84 -17.15 -21.90
N ALA A 30 6.64 -17.16 -20.83
CA ALA A 30 8.09 -16.95 -20.91
C ALA A 30 8.79 -18.02 -21.76
N ILE A 31 8.37 -19.29 -21.61
CA ILE A 31 8.87 -20.40 -22.42
C ILE A 31 8.42 -20.24 -23.87
N ALA A 32 7.14 -19.95 -24.12
CA ALA A 32 6.59 -19.79 -25.46
C ALA A 32 7.21 -18.60 -26.23
N ARG A 33 7.63 -17.56 -25.51
CA ARG A 33 8.31 -16.37 -26.08
C ARG A 33 9.82 -16.55 -26.24
N GLU A 34 10.34 -17.73 -25.90
CA GLU A 34 11.75 -18.10 -25.99
C GLU A 34 12.65 -17.16 -25.19
N ALA A 35 12.26 -16.86 -23.94
CA ALA A 35 13.16 -16.18 -23.02
C ALA A 35 14.44 -17.02 -22.82
N VAL A 36 15.59 -16.34 -22.81
CA VAL A 36 16.90 -17.02 -22.70
C VAL A 36 17.36 -17.22 -21.26
N VAL A 37 16.76 -16.48 -20.33
CA VAL A 37 17.03 -16.53 -18.89
C VAL A 37 15.81 -16.02 -18.13
N ALA A 38 15.51 -16.67 -17.00
CA ALA A 38 14.51 -16.22 -16.05
C ALA A 38 15.19 -15.57 -14.84
N VAL A 39 14.64 -14.45 -14.38
CA VAL A 39 15.09 -13.75 -13.18
C VAL A 39 13.90 -13.62 -12.23
N ILE A 40 14.06 -14.08 -10.99
CA ILE A 40 13.11 -13.86 -9.89
C ILE A 40 13.79 -12.89 -8.93
N SER A 41 13.31 -11.65 -8.86
CA SER A 41 13.99 -10.55 -8.14
C SER A 41 13.62 -10.44 -6.65
N GLY A 42 13.14 -11.51 -6.04
CA GLY A 42 12.87 -11.63 -4.60
C GLY A 42 11.40 -11.90 -4.27
N ASP A 43 11.15 -12.14 -2.97
CA ASP A 43 9.85 -12.36 -2.35
C ASP A 43 9.02 -13.44 -3.07
N SER A 44 9.66 -14.59 -3.31
CA SER A 44 9.03 -15.78 -3.90
C SER A 44 8.00 -16.40 -2.96
N THR A 45 8.22 -16.28 -1.65
CA THR A 45 7.32 -16.73 -0.58
C THR A 45 6.76 -15.55 0.19
N ASP A 46 5.53 -15.66 0.67
CA ASP A 46 4.86 -14.61 1.45
C ASP A 46 5.39 -14.49 2.89
N HIS A 47 5.93 -15.58 3.41
CA HIS A 47 6.54 -15.70 4.72
C HIS A 47 7.32 -17.02 4.75
N ARG A 48 7.98 -17.30 5.88
CA ARG A 48 8.61 -18.61 6.12
C ARG A 48 7.62 -19.75 5.89
N LEU A 49 7.89 -20.58 4.88
CA LEU A 49 7.13 -21.80 4.62
C LEU A 49 7.82 -23.03 5.19
N ASP A 50 7.04 -23.95 5.74
CA ASP A 50 7.53 -25.28 6.08
C ASP A 50 7.87 -26.08 4.81
N ALA A 51 8.88 -26.96 4.90
CA ALA A 51 9.33 -27.75 3.75
C ALA A 51 8.23 -28.65 3.14
N HIS A 52 7.23 -29.04 3.94
CA HIS A 52 6.11 -29.87 3.52
C HIS A 52 4.90 -29.04 3.02
N ALA A 53 4.98 -27.72 3.05
CA ALA A 53 3.89 -26.86 2.63
C ALA A 53 3.59 -27.07 1.12
N PRO A 54 2.31 -27.29 0.74
CA PRO A 54 1.93 -27.42 -0.66
C PRO A 54 2.35 -26.21 -1.50
N ALA A 55 2.34 -25.01 -0.92
CA ALA A 55 2.77 -23.79 -1.59
C ALA A 55 4.25 -23.81 -1.98
N LEU A 56 5.13 -24.30 -1.09
CA LEU A 56 6.55 -24.46 -1.41
C LEU A 56 6.76 -25.49 -2.53
N ASN A 57 6.02 -26.60 -2.49
CA ASN A 57 6.09 -27.61 -3.56
C ASN A 57 5.62 -27.07 -4.91
N ALA A 58 4.55 -26.29 -4.94
CA ALA A 58 4.03 -25.67 -6.16
C ALA A 58 5.04 -24.68 -6.76
N LEU A 59 5.61 -23.79 -5.93
CA LEU A 59 6.69 -22.89 -6.33
C LEU A 59 7.89 -23.66 -6.90
N ALA A 60 8.36 -24.69 -6.19
CA ALA A 60 9.48 -25.51 -6.63
C ALA A 60 9.23 -26.19 -8.00
N ARG A 61 7.98 -26.61 -8.27
CA ARG A 61 7.60 -27.17 -9.58
C ARG A 61 7.69 -26.14 -10.70
N GLN A 62 7.24 -24.91 -10.47
CA GLN A 62 7.33 -23.85 -11.48
C GLN A 62 8.78 -23.43 -11.73
N VAL A 63 9.60 -23.30 -10.67
CA VAL A 63 11.04 -23.03 -10.79
C VAL A 63 11.76 -24.16 -11.54
N HIS A 64 11.45 -25.42 -11.22
CA HIS A 64 11.99 -26.57 -11.98
C HIS A 64 11.57 -26.53 -13.45
N ARG A 65 10.32 -26.16 -13.74
CA ARG A 65 9.81 -26.04 -15.12
C ARG A 65 10.51 -24.92 -15.89
N LEU A 66 10.84 -23.79 -15.25
CA LEU A 66 11.72 -22.77 -15.83
C LEU A 66 13.12 -23.35 -16.11
N ALA A 67 13.72 -24.02 -15.13
CA ALA A 67 15.07 -24.61 -15.23
C ALA A 67 15.18 -25.71 -16.31
N GLN A 68 14.07 -26.34 -16.71
CA GLN A 68 14.05 -27.25 -17.86
C GLN A 68 14.20 -26.50 -19.20
N ALA A 69 13.73 -25.25 -19.27
CA ALA A 69 13.67 -24.45 -20.49
C ALA A 69 14.81 -23.42 -20.60
N MET A 70 15.23 -22.82 -19.48
CA MET A 70 16.22 -21.76 -19.44
C MET A 70 16.93 -21.67 -18.08
N PRO A 71 18.14 -21.08 -18.00
CA PRO A 71 18.78 -20.74 -16.73
C PRO A 71 17.90 -19.82 -15.88
N VAL A 72 17.90 -20.05 -14.56
CA VAL A 72 17.12 -19.27 -13.59
C VAL A 72 18.06 -18.59 -12.60
N LEU A 73 17.92 -17.27 -12.43
CA LEU A 73 18.60 -16.51 -11.39
C LEU A 73 17.54 -16.06 -10.35
N MET A 74 17.68 -16.49 -9.11
CA MET A 74 16.84 -16.04 -8.00
C MET A 74 17.64 -15.13 -7.08
N LEU A 75 17.12 -13.93 -6.84
CA LEU A 75 17.68 -12.97 -5.90
C LEU A 75 17.00 -13.14 -4.54
N GLN A 76 17.78 -13.09 -3.46
CA GLN A 76 17.25 -13.01 -2.11
C GLN A 76 16.47 -11.71 -1.90
N GLY A 77 15.16 -11.85 -1.66
CA GLY A 77 14.26 -10.77 -1.24
C GLY A 77 14.34 -10.50 0.25
N THR A 78 13.30 -9.89 0.81
CA THR A 78 13.22 -9.51 2.21
C THR A 78 13.26 -10.73 3.15
N PHE A 79 13.86 -10.57 4.34
CA PHE A 79 14.06 -11.69 5.26
C PHE A 79 12.79 -12.12 6.02
N THR A 80 11.75 -11.29 6.01
CA THR A 80 10.42 -11.61 6.53
C THR A 80 9.72 -12.61 5.62
N HIS A 81 9.81 -12.37 4.31
CA HIS A 81 9.27 -13.22 3.25
C HIS A 81 10.12 -14.47 3.01
N GLU A 82 11.43 -14.29 2.88
CA GLU A 82 12.41 -15.32 2.53
C GLU A 82 13.56 -15.32 3.56
N PRO A 83 13.46 -16.04 4.70
CA PRO A 83 14.57 -16.13 5.65
C PRO A 83 15.85 -16.64 4.98
N PRO A 84 17.06 -16.17 5.37
CA PRO A 84 18.31 -16.63 4.78
C PRO A 84 18.43 -18.16 4.75
N GLY A 85 18.86 -18.70 3.60
CA GLY A 85 18.93 -20.14 3.32
C GLY A 85 17.64 -20.77 2.80
N THR A 86 16.51 -20.03 2.76
CA THR A 86 15.27 -20.51 2.11
C THR A 86 15.52 -20.83 0.64
N LEU A 87 16.24 -19.95 -0.05
CA LEU A 87 16.48 -20.05 -1.48
C LEU A 87 17.43 -21.19 -1.89
N ASP A 88 18.28 -21.67 -0.98
CA ASP A 88 19.22 -22.78 -1.23
C ASP A 88 18.49 -24.05 -1.67
N ASN A 89 17.26 -24.24 -1.18
CA ASN A 89 16.43 -25.37 -1.58
C ASN A 89 16.07 -25.33 -3.07
N PHE A 90 15.90 -24.14 -3.65
CA PHE A 90 15.59 -23.98 -5.08
C PHE A 90 16.81 -24.19 -5.97
N ALA A 91 18.03 -23.96 -5.47
CA ALA A 91 19.26 -24.30 -6.19
C ALA A 91 19.32 -25.80 -6.55
N LEU A 92 18.73 -26.65 -5.70
CA LEU A 92 18.63 -28.10 -5.92
C LEU A 92 17.57 -28.49 -6.97
N MET A 93 16.70 -27.56 -7.35
CA MET A 93 15.62 -27.78 -8.34
C MET A 93 16.09 -27.58 -9.79
N GLY A 94 17.39 -27.35 -9.98
CA GLY A 94 18.03 -27.32 -11.29
C GLY A 94 17.67 -28.54 -12.16
N ALA A 95 17.73 -28.34 -13.46
CA ALA A 95 17.32 -29.33 -14.43
C ALA A 95 18.28 -29.36 -15.62
N ARG A 96 17.79 -29.13 -16.85
CA ARG A 96 18.65 -28.91 -18.01
C ARG A 96 19.57 -27.70 -17.80
N TYR A 97 19.07 -26.69 -17.11
CA TYR A 97 19.79 -25.48 -16.73
C TYR A 97 19.83 -25.32 -15.21
N PRO A 98 20.83 -24.61 -14.67
CA PRO A 98 20.96 -24.36 -13.24
C PRO A 98 19.95 -23.33 -12.74
N VAL A 99 19.62 -23.46 -11.45
CA VAL A 99 18.99 -22.40 -10.65
C VAL A 99 20.09 -21.79 -9.79
N ALA A 100 20.48 -20.56 -10.10
CA ALA A 100 21.51 -19.82 -9.39
C ALA A 100 20.88 -18.88 -8.35
N ILE A 101 21.43 -18.88 -7.15
CA ILE A 101 20.95 -18.04 -6.03
C ILE A 101 21.92 -16.89 -5.83
N ALA A 102 21.41 -15.67 -5.85
CA ALA A 102 22.13 -14.46 -5.50
C ALA A 102 21.65 -13.96 -4.14
N ASP A 103 22.24 -14.51 -3.08
CA ASP A 103 22.01 -14.20 -1.67
C ASP A 103 23.03 -13.22 -1.08
N ARG A 104 24.02 -12.83 -1.88
CA ARG A 104 25.02 -11.81 -1.56
C ARG A 104 25.20 -10.84 -2.71
N VAL A 105 25.69 -9.65 -2.38
CA VAL A 105 26.21 -8.70 -3.38
C VAL A 105 27.29 -9.38 -4.21
N CYS A 106 27.10 -9.41 -5.52
CA CYS A 106 28.02 -10.02 -6.49
C CYS A 106 27.75 -9.54 -7.91
N GLN A 107 28.68 -9.86 -8.81
CA GLN A 107 28.42 -9.87 -10.24
C GLN A 107 28.44 -11.31 -10.76
N VAL A 108 27.65 -11.59 -11.80
CA VAL A 108 27.47 -12.93 -12.35
C VAL A 108 27.55 -12.87 -13.87
N ALA A 109 28.39 -13.69 -14.49
CA ALA A 109 28.47 -13.81 -15.94
C ALA A 109 27.65 -15.02 -16.42
N LEU A 110 26.95 -14.88 -17.54
CA LEU A 110 26.17 -15.96 -18.17
C LEU A 110 26.88 -16.49 -19.41
N TYR A 111 27.19 -17.78 -19.42
CA TYR A 111 27.82 -18.49 -20.54
C TYR A 111 27.05 -19.77 -20.85
N ASP A 112 26.54 -19.91 -22.08
CA ASP A 112 25.88 -21.12 -22.57
C ASP A 112 24.88 -21.71 -21.56
N GLY A 113 24.09 -20.85 -20.92
CA GLY A 113 23.11 -21.24 -19.90
C GLY A 113 23.68 -21.53 -18.50
N ASN A 114 24.93 -21.18 -18.20
CA ASN A 114 25.56 -21.38 -16.90
C ASN A 114 26.01 -20.05 -16.27
N PHE A 115 25.89 -19.96 -14.95
CA PHE A 115 26.23 -18.75 -14.19
C PHE A 115 27.60 -18.85 -13.52
N TRP A 116 28.38 -17.78 -13.62
CA TRP A 116 29.72 -17.65 -13.05
C TRP A 116 29.79 -16.44 -12.13
N PHE A 117 29.85 -16.70 -10.82
CA PHE A 117 29.81 -15.66 -9.79
C PHE A 117 31.19 -15.06 -9.53
N SER A 118 31.23 -13.75 -9.32
CA SER A 118 32.41 -13.03 -8.86
C SER A 118 32.85 -13.53 -7.49
N ARG A 119 34.16 -13.63 -7.25
CA ARG A 119 34.70 -13.97 -5.91
C ARG A 119 34.34 -12.91 -4.87
N GLY A 120 34.38 -11.64 -5.27
CA GLY A 120 34.04 -10.49 -4.43
C GLY A 120 32.63 -9.95 -4.68
N PRO A 121 32.33 -8.74 -4.16
CA PRO A 121 31.08 -8.03 -4.47
C PRO A 121 31.01 -7.58 -5.93
N VAL A 122 32.16 -7.37 -6.56
CA VAL A 122 32.31 -7.11 -7.99
C VAL A 122 33.41 -8.01 -8.56
N PHE A 123 33.49 -8.15 -9.88
CA PHE A 123 34.61 -8.84 -10.52
C PHE A 123 35.93 -8.12 -10.26
N ALA A 124 36.94 -8.89 -9.85
CA ALA A 124 38.32 -8.42 -9.79
C ALA A 124 38.89 -8.18 -11.20
N GLY A 125 39.97 -7.40 -11.31
CA GLY A 125 40.55 -7.06 -12.62
C GLY A 125 41.01 -8.26 -13.46
N GLU A 126 41.32 -9.40 -12.85
CA GLU A 126 41.60 -10.66 -13.57
C GLU A 126 40.33 -11.29 -14.13
N GLU A 127 39.26 -11.33 -13.34
CA GLU A 127 37.94 -11.84 -13.75
C GLU A 127 37.36 -10.96 -14.88
N VAL A 128 37.49 -9.63 -14.78
CA VAL A 128 37.05 -8.71 -15.85
C VAL A 128 37.80 -8.97 -17.15
N ARG A 129 39.13 -9.10 -17.13
CA ARG A 129 39.92 -9.41 -18.34
C ARG A 129 39.50 -10.73 -18.97
N HIS A 130 39.37 -11.77 -18.14
CA HIS A 130 38.93 -13.08 -18.59
C HIS A 130 37.55 -13.02 -19.25
N HIS A 131 36.59 -12.34 -18.65
CA HIS A 131 35.24 -12.23 -19.22
C HIS A 131 35.18 -11.35 -20.46
N LEU A 132 36.02 -10.31 -20.59
CA LEU A 132 36.12 -9.55 -21.84
C LEU A 132 36.69 -10.39 -22.99
N GLU A 133 37.61 -11.32 -22.70
CA GLU A 133 38.18 -12.24 -23.69
C GLU A 133 37.21 -13.36 -24.09
N CYS A 134 36.38 -13.84 -23.16
CA CYS A 134 35.45 -14.95 -23.39
C CYS A 134 34.05 -14.52 -23.86
N GLU A 135 33.75 -13.22 -23.87
CA GLU A 135 32.50 -12.63 -24.39
C GLU A 135 31.21 -13.31 -23.85
N PRO A 136 30.86 -13.13 -22.56
CA PRO A 136 29.63 -13.69 -22.00
C PRO A 136 28.39 -13.16 -22.71
N GLN A 137 27.32 -13.95 -22.65
CA GLN A 137 26.02 -13.55 -23.18
C GLN A 137 25.45 -12.33 -22.43
N ALA A 138 25.75 -12.23 -21.13
CA ALA A 138 25.37 -11.13 -20.27
C ALA A 138 26.16 -11.10 -18.95
N ILE A 139 26.20 -9.91 -18.34
CA ILE A 139 26.68 -9.71 -16.97
C ILE A 139 25.51 -9.22 -16.10
N PHE A 140 25.29 -9.87 -14.97
CA PHE A 140 24.34 -9.47 -13.95
C PHE A 140 25.07 -8.82 -12.77
N THR A 141 24.57 -7.69 -12.28
CA THR A 141 24.96 -7.08 -11.00
C THR A 141 23.84 -7.33 -10.01
N CYS A 142 24.07 -8.20 -9.03
CA CYS A 142 23.06 -8.63 -8.08
C CYS A 142 23.24 -7.93 -6.74
N LEU A 143 22.16 -7.31 -6.26
CA LEU A 143 22.08 -6.62 -4.97
C LEU A 143 20.86 -7.15 -4.21
N PRO A 144 20.99 -8.24 -3.43
CA PRO A 144 19.89 -8.76 -2.63
C PRO A 144 19.55 -7.85 -1.45
N THR A 145 18.44 -8.13 -0.77
CA THR A 145 18.15 -7.49 0.53
C THR A 145 19.26 -7.81 1.53
N MET A 146 19.67 -6.82 2.33
CA MET A 146 20.74 -6.91 3.32
C MET A 146 20.21 -6.38 4.64
N ASN A 147 20.58 -7.02 5.75
CA ASN A 147 20.31 -6.45 7.07
C ASN A 147 21.46 -5.54 7.53
N LYS A 148 21.23 -4.79 8.62
CA LYS A 148 22.25 -3.91 9.23
C LYS A 148 23.52 -4.67 9.67
N ALA A 149 23.41 -5.95 10.03
CA ALA A 149 24.56 -6.78 10.41
C ALA A 149 25.39 -7.20 9.19
N ASP A 150 24.75 -7.51 8.05
CA ASP A 150 25.43 -7.77 6.78
C ASP A 150 26.19 -6.54 6.29
N LEU A 151 25.59 -5.36 6.47
CA LEU A 151 26.25 -4.09 6.20
C LEU A 151 27.41 -3.85 7.17
N ALA A 152 27.22 -4.05 8.47
CA ALA A 152 28.24 -3.86 9.50
C ALA A 152 29.43 -4.81 9.35
N LEU A 153 29.21 -6.05 8.91
CA LEU A 153 30.26 -7.01 8.58
C LEU A 153 31.09 -6.57 7.37
N ARG A 154 30.48 -5.82 6.43
CA ARG A 154 31.12 -5.38 5.19
C ARG A 154 31.81 -4.01 5.32
N VAL A 155 31.26 -3.09 6.12
CA VAL A 155 31.73 -1.69 6.25
C VAL A 155 32.39 -1.42 7.62
N GLY A 156 32.23 -2.33 8.59
CA GLY A 156 32.68 -2.16 9.97
C GLY A 156 31.58 -1.59 10.89
N SER A 157 31.56 -2.05 12.14
CA SER A 157 30.48 -1.79 13.13
C SER A 157 30.23 -0.32 13.46
N LEU A 158 31.19 0.59 13.23
CA LEU A 158 31.09 2.00 13.62
C LEU A 158 30.42 2.90 12.56
N ALA A 159 30.31 2.46 11.31
CA ALA A 159 29.75 3.22 10.17
C ALA A 159 28.33 2.77 9.75
N ALA A 160 27.85 1.63 10.28
CA ALA A 160 26.65 0.95 9.80
C ALA A 160 25.31 1.65 10.12
N SER A 161 25.28 2.64 11.03
CA SER A 161 24.05 3.32 11.45
C SER A 161 23.72 4.60 10.69
N THR A 162 24.66 5.14 9.89
CA THR A 162 24.51 6.44 9.21
C THR A 162 24.80 6.41 7.70
N ASP A 163 25.40 5.33 7.17
CA ASP A 163 25.99 5.31 5.81
C ASP A 163 25.41 4.24 4.86
N LEU A 164 24.21 3.70 5.10
CA LEU A 164 23.64 2.65 4.23
C LEU A 164 23.41 3.13 2.78
N PRO A 165 22.79 4.30 2.52
CA PRO A 165 22.65 4.83 1.15
C PRO A 165 24.01 5.10 0.48
N ASP A 166 24.99 5.61 1.23
CA ASP A 166 26.33 5.91 0.71
C ASP A 166 27.12 4.63 0.39
N THR A 167 26.94 3.57 1.18
CA THR A 167 27.53 2.26 0.92
C THR A 167 26.92 1.62 -0.33
N LEU A 168 25.59 1.67 -0.48
CA LEU A 168 24.89 1.17 -1.66
C LEU A 168 25.30 1.95 -2.91
N GLY A 169 25.34 3.28 -2.83
CA GLY A 169 25.82 4.14 -3.90
C GLY A 169 27.28 3.85 -4.28
N GLY A 170 28.15 3.60 -3.30
CA GLY A 170 29.54 3.21 -3.51
C GLY A 170 29.68 1.88 -4.25
N PHE A 171 28.88 0.87 -3.87
CA PHE A 171 28.82 -0.41 -4.59
C PHE A 171 28.33 -0.23 -6.03
N LEU A 172 27.20 0.44 -6.23
CA LEU A 172 26.63 0.66 -7.57
C LEU A 172 27.61 1.44 -8.46
N ALA A 173 28.30 2.44 -7.92
CA ALA A 173 29.34 3.16 -8.66
C ALA A 173 30.56 2.27 -8.99
N ALA A 174 30.95 1.36 -8.10
CA ALA A 174 32.04 0.41 -8.35
C ALA A 174 31.66 -0.62 -9.42
N ALA A 175 30.47 -1.20 -9.33
CA ALA A 175 29.90 -2.07 -10.35
C ALA A 175 29.73 -1.33 -11.69
N GLY A 176 29.32 -0.07 -11.65
CA GLY A 176 29.15 0.79 -12.83
C GLY A 176 30.41 0.96 -13.66
N ARG A 177 31.59 1.10 -13.03
CA ARG A 177 32.86 1.14 -13.76
C ARG A 177 33.14 -0.15 -14.55
N ILE A 178 32.78 -1.30 -13.96
CA ILE A 178 32.96 -2.61 -14.60
C ILE A 178 31.91 -2.82 -15.70
N ASN A 179 30.65 -2.49 -15.41
CA ASN A 179 29.55 -2.58 -16.36
C ASN A 179 29.77 -1.70 -17.59
N ALA A 180 30.31 -0.50 -17.42
CA ALA A 180 30.69 0.38 -18.52
C ALA A 180 31.73 -0.27 -19.46
N ALA A 181 32.70 -1.01 -18.92
CA ALA A 181 33.69 -1.72 -19.73
C ALA A 181 33.05 -2.85 -20.55
N PHE A 182 32.15 -3.63 -19.95
CA PHE A 182 31.42 -4.69 -20.66
C PHE A 182 30.49 -4.14 -21.74
N ARG A 183 29.75 -3.06 -21.44
CA ARG A 183 28.90 -2.40 -22.43
C ARG A 183 29.70 -1.85 -23.61
N ALA A 184 30.88 -1.26 -23.34
CA ALA A 184 31.78 -0.79 -24.39
C ALA A 184 32.29 -1.94 -25.29
N ALA A 185 32.37 -3.16 -24.75
CA ALA A 185 32.69 -4.38 -25.49
C ALA A 185 31.45 -5.04 -26.14
N GLY A 186 30.27 -4.42 -26.10
CA GLY A 186 29.06 -4.96 -26.72
C GLY A 186 28.35 -6.05 -25.89
N ILE A 187 28.73 -6.23 -24.62
CA ILE A 187 28.12 -7.21 -23.71
C ILE A 187 26.97 -6.54 -22.92
N PRO A 188 25.75 -7.10 -22.94
CA PRO A 188 24.63 -6.62 -22.12
C PRO A 188 24.92 -6.69 -20.62
N THR A 189 24.59 -5.61 -19.89
CA THR A 189 24.71 -5.55 -18.42
C THR A 189 23.33 -5.35 -17.80
N ILE A 190 23.03 -6.13 -16.77
CA ILE A 190 21.71 -6.19 -16.12
C ILE A 190 21.87 -6.05 -14.60
N GLY A 191 21.21 -5.06 -13.99
CA GLY A 191 21.09 -4.97 -12.54
C GLY A 191 19.90 -5.80 -12.05
N VAL A 192 20.03 -6.46 -10.89
CA VAL A 192 18.91 -7.14 -10.22
C VAL A 192 18.94 -6.76 -8.74
N SER A 193 17.83 -6.24 -8.23
CA SER A 193 17.73 -5.84 -6.82
C SER A 193 16.31 -5.97 -6.28
N HIS A 194 16.18 -5.95 -4.96
CA HIS A 194 14.91 -5.93 -4.25
C HIS A 194 14.92 -4.75 -3.27
N GLY A 195 14.00 -3.79 -3.45
CA GLY A 195 13.91 -2.60 -2.61
C GLY A 195 13.10 -1.47 -3.23
N THR A 196 13.06 -0.32 -2.57
CA THR A 196 12.18 0.81 -2.91
C THR A 196 12.93 1.88 -3.69
N VAL A 197 12.39 2.36 -4.81
CA VAL A 197 12.89 3.56 -5.50
C VAL A 197 12.20 4.79 -4.94
N ASN A 198 12.99 5.83 -4.64
CA ASN A 198 12.47 7.09 -4.11
C ASN A 198 11.48 7.72 -5.09
N GLY A 199 10.25 8.00 -4.61
CA GLY A 199 9.19 8.56 -5.44
C GLY A 199 8.44 7.52 -6.29
N CYS A 200 8.68 6.21 -6.09
CA CYS A 200 7.86 5.19 -6.73
C CYS A 200 6.42 5.21 -6.20
N GLN A 201 5.49 4.76 -7.02
CA GLN A 201 4.09 4.61 -6.63
C GLN A 201 3.88 3.19 -6.10
N THR A 202 3.29 3.07 -4.91
CA THR A 202 2.81 1.78 -4.40
C THR A 202 1.59 1.30 -5.18
N GLU A 203 1.21 0.06 -4.92
CA GLU A 203 -0.03 -0.59 -5.37
C GLU A 203 -1.30 0.20 -5.03
N HIS A 204 -1.26 1.03 -3.97
CA HIS A 204 -2.34 1.92 -3.54
C HIS A 204 -2.16 3.36 -4.04
N ALA A 205 -1.23 3.59 -4.98
CA ALA A 205 -0.87 4.89 -5.54
C ALA A 205 -0.36 5.93 -4.52
N VAL A 206 0.15 5.46 -3.37
CA VAL A 206 0.82 6.30 -2.38
C VAL A 206 2.31 6.34 -2.70
N THR A 207 2.93 7.51 -2.56
CA THR A 207 4.39 7.65 -2.70
C THR A 207 5.05 7.16 -1.41
N MET A 208 5.92 6.15 -1.48
CA MET A 208 6.64 5.68 -0.31
C MET A 208 7.96 6.42 -0.05
N ALA A 209 8.23 6.63 1.23
CA ALA A 209 9.55 6.76 1.83
C ALA A 209 9.66 5.61 2.83
N GLY A 210 10.53 4.63 2.57
CA GLY A 210 10.61 3.35 3.28
C GLY A 210 11.83 3.26 4.19
N PHE A 211 11.78 2.37 5.17
CA PHE A 211 12.93 2.07 6.05
C PHE A 211 13.88 1.00 5.48
N ASP A 212 13.49 0.36 4.37
CA ASP A 212 14.26 -0.68 3.67
C ASP A 212 15.22 -0.07 2.62
N HIS A 213 15.82 -0.88 1.74
CA HIS A 213 16.76 -0.40 0.72
C HIS A 213 16.15 0.68 -0.19
N GLU A 214 16.44 1.94 0.11
CA GLU A 214 16.04 3.07 -0.71
C GLU A 214 17.07 3.34 -1.82
N PHE A 215 16.58 3.34 -3.06
CA PHE A 215 17.35 3.63 -4.25
C PHE A 215 16.97 5.00 -4.81
N SER A 216 17.98 5.82 -5.09
CA SER A 216 17.79 6.93 -6.02
C SER A 216 17.93 6.42 -7.46
N LEU A 217 17.10 6.94 -8.37
CA LEU A 217 17.25 6.65 -9.81
C LEU A 217 18.66 6.99 -10.32
N SER A 218 19.25 8.07 -9.79
CA SER A 218 20.63 8.45 -10.11
C SER A 218 21.65 7.35 -9.77
N ALA A 219 21.51 6.69 -8.61
CA ALA A 219 22.39 5.60 -8.21
C ALA A 219 22.17 4.35 -9.08
N LEU A 220 20.92 4.00 -9.39
CA LEU A 220 20.59 2.86 -10.25
C LEU A 220 21.14 3.04 -11.67
N PHE A 221 20.94 4.22 -12.27
CA PHE A 221 21.53 4.52 -13.59
C PHE A 221 23.06 4.64 -13.51
N GLY A 222 23.61 5.11 -12.38
CA GLY A 222 25.05 5.14 -12.12
C GLY A 222 25.72 3.77 -12.05
N ALA A 223 24.93 2.69 -11.91
CA ALA A 223 25.41 1.32 -12.06
C ALA A 223 25.70 0.91 -13.51
N GLU A 224 25.44 1.79 -14.48
CA GLU A 224 25.76 1.59 -15.90
C GLU A 224 25.22 0.26 -16.47
N CYS A 225 24.09 -0.22 -15.96
CA CYS A 225 23.35 -1.34 -16.53
C CYS A 225 22.47 -0.88 -17.69
N SER A 226 22.33 -1.72 -18.72
CA SER A 226 21.33 -1.50 -19.78
C SER A 226 19.92 -1.65 -19.25
N ALA A 227 19.68 -2.69 -18.43
CA ALA A 227 18.41 -2.95 -17.77
C ALA A 227 18.63 -3.08 -16.26
N PHE A 228 17.72 -2.59 -15.43
CA PHE A 228 17.73 -2.80 -13.98
C PHE A 228 16.38 -3.36 -13.54
N LEU A 229 16.39 -4.64 -13.14
CA LEU A 229 15.23 -5.45 -12.79
C LEU A 229 15.02 -5.36 -11.27
N LEU A 230 13.95 -4.70 -10.86
CA LEU A 230 13.62 -4.49 -9.46
C LEU A 230 12.43 -5.34 -9.00
N GLY A 231 12.47 -5.79 -7.74
CA GLY A 231 11.34 -6.33 -6.98
C GLY A 231 11.05 -5.49 -5.73
N HIS A 232 9.95 -5.79 -5.02
CA HIS A 232 9.44 -5.20 -3.76
C HIS A 232 8.17 -4.37 -3.94
N ILE A 233 8.04 -3.67 -5.07
CA ILE A 233 6.88 -2.82 -5.34
C ILE A 233 5.89 -3.59 -6.21
N HIS A 234 4.71 -3.84 -5.65
CA HIS A 234 3.67 -4.65 -6.30
C HIS A 234 3.00 -3.98 -7.51
N LYS A 235 3.31 -2.71 -7.79
CA LYS A 235 2.83 -1.97 -8.95
C LYS A 235 3.86 -1.94 -10.08
N TYR A 236 3.45 -2.37 -11.26
CA TYR A 236 4.23 -2.21 -12.49
C TYR A 236 4.56 -0.73 -12.75
N GLN A 237 5.83 -0.44 -12.96
CA GLN A 237 6.32 0.89 -13.35
C GLN A 237 7.75 0.82 -13.89
N THR A 238 8.11 1.78 -14.75
CA THR A 238 9.41 1.85 -15.41
C THR A 238 9.94 3.27 -15.50
N TRP A 239 11.26 3.43 -15.47
CA TRP A 239 11.97 4.70 -15.71
C TRP A 239 13.05 4.51 -16.76
N GLU A 240 13.06 5.38 -17.76
CA GLU A 240 14.03 5.34 -18.86
C GLU A 240 15.01 6.50 -18.77
N ARG A 241 16.29 6.23 -19.09
CA ARG A 241 17.30 7.25 -19.33
C ARG A 241 18.32 6.78 -20.34
N GLU A 242 18.43 7.52 -21.46
CA GLU A 242 19.47 7.31 -22.48
C GLU A 242 19.52 5.85 -23.00
N GLY A 243 18.36 5.26 -23.30
CA GLY A 243 18.23 3.87 -23.77
C GLY A 243 18.35 2.81 -22.66
N ARG A 244 18.68 3.20 -21.43
CA ARG A 244 18.68 2.31 -20.27
C ARG A 244 17.34 2.35 -19.55
N LEU A 245 16.93 1.23 -18.97
CA LEU A 245 15.60 1.09 -18.38
C LEU A 245 15.67 0.43 -17.00
N VAL A 246 14.99 1.03 -16.03
CA VAL A 246 14.76 0.48 -14.68
C VAL A 246 13.29 0.10 -14.59
N GLY A 247 12.94 -1.05 -14.02
CA GLY A 247 11.54 -1.45 -13.95
C GLY A 247 11.19 -2.46 -12.86
N TYR A 248 10.02 -2.23 -12.25
CA TYR A 248 9.31 -3.19 -11.42
C TYR A 248 8.26 -3.91 -12.26
N PRO A 249 8.16 -5.25 -12.22
CA PRO A 249 7.07 -5.98 -12.86
C PRO A 249 5.78 -5.85 -12.07
N GLY A 250 5.87 -5.54 -10.78
CA GLY A 250 4.77 -5.71 -9.84
C GLY A 250 4.69 -7.16 -9.34
N SER A 251 3.68 -7.41 -8.51
CA SER A 251 3.35 -8.75 -8.05
C SER A 251 2.78 -9.61 -9.18
N ILE A 252 3.02 -10.92 -9.10
CA ILE A 252 2.56 -11.87 -10.12
C ILE A 252 1.03 -11.99 -10.17
N GLY A 253 0.38 -11.75 -9.03
CA GLY A 253 -1.06 -11.70 -8.85
C GLY A 253 -1.45 -10.67 -7.80
N ARG A 254 -2.76 -10.45 -7.62
CA ARG A 254 -3.28 -9.55 -6.59
C ARG A 254 -3.39 -10.29 -5.26
N PHE A 255 -2.64 -9.83 -4.26
CA PHE A 255 -2.64 -10.44 -2.91
C PHE A 255 -3.38 -9.56 -1.90
N HIS A 256 -3.44 -8.25 -2.13
CA HIS A 256 -4.08 -7.28 -1.27
C HIS A 256 -5.25 -6.57 -1.97
N TYR A 257 -6.28 -6.27 -1.19
CA TYR A 257 -7.43 -5.50 -1.69
C TYR A 257 -7.01 -4.08 -2.01
N GLY A 258 -7.36 -3.61 -3.20
CA GLY A 258 -7.05 -2.24 -3.64
C GLY A 258 -5.72 -2.11 -4.39
N GLU A 259 -5.03 -3.22 -4.68
CA GLU A 259 -3.93 -3.19 -5.65
C GLU A 259 -4.45 -2.76 -7.03
N LEU A 260 -3.88 -1.68 -7.59
CA LEU A 260 -4.26 -1.14 -8.90
C LEU A 260 -3.37 -1.66 -10.04
N GLY A 261 -3.88 -1.53 -11.28
CA GLY A 261 -3.16 -1.88 -12.51
C GLY A 261 -3.13 -3.38 -12.81
N ASP A 262 -2.60 -3.74 -13.98
CA ASP A 262 -2.42 -5.13 -14.39
C ASP A 262 -1.28 -5.79 -13.59
N LYS A 263 -1.40 -7.10 -13.39
CA LYS A 263 -0.40 -7.95 -12.72
C LYS A 263 0.25 -8.87 -13.72
N GLY A 264 1.47 -9.32 -13.47
CA GLY A 264 2.17 -10.18 -14.43
C GLY A 264 3.68 -10.20 -14.23
N TYR A 265 4.39 -10.31 -15.35
CA TYR A 265 5.85 -10.32 -15.38
C TYR A 265 6.35 -9.44 -16.51
N LEU A 266 7.61 -9.02 -16.45
CA LEU A 266 8.22 -8.23 -17.52
C LEU A 266 9.00 -9.12 -18.49
N SER A 267 8.64 -9.02 -19.77
CA SER A 267 9.44 -9.54 -20.87
C SER A 267 10.38 -8.45 -21.35
N TRP A 268 11.69 -8.65 -21.16
CA TRP A 268 12.71 -7.68 -21.55
C TRP A 268 13.41 -8.08 -22.84
N ASP A 269 13.72 -7.09 -23.67
CA ASP A 269 14.70 -7.17 -24.74
C ASP A 269 15.89 -6.27 -24.40
N VAL A 270 17.04 -6.87 -24.09
CA VAL A 270 18.23 -6.15 -23.59
C VAL A 270 19.41 -6.32 -24.53
N SER A 271 20.09 -5.21 -24.84
CA SER A 271 21.36 -5.16 -25.57
C SER A 271 22.41 -4.43 -24.72
N ALA A 272 23.63 -4.29 -25.22
CA ALA A 272 24.67 -3.50 -24.53
C ALA A 272 24.37 -2.00 -24.42
N SER A 273 23.49 -1.47 -25.27
CA SER A 273 23.21 -0.03 -25.34
C SER A 273 21.75 0.35 -25.08
N ASP A 274 20.81 -0.56 -25.29
CA ASP A 274 19.36 -0.32 -25.21
C ASP A 274 18.66 -1.44 -24.43
N ALA A 275 17.61 -1.10 -23.70
CA ALA A 275 16.71 -2.05 -23.06
C ALA A 275 15.24 -1.64 -23.21
N ARG A 276 14.38 -2.63 -23.45
CA ARG A 276 12.93 -2.46 -23.54
C ARG A 276 12.25 -3.50 -22.68
N ALA A 277 11.15 -3.12 -22.03
CA ALA A 277 10.33 -4.03 -21.23
C ALA A 277 8.87 -3.92 -21.65
N VAL A 278 8.19 -5.07 -21.69
CA VAL A 278 6.74 -5.15 -21.90
C VAL A 278 6.15 -5.99 -20.77
N LEU A 279 5.17 -5.43 -20.07
CA LEU A 279 4.38 -6.17 -19.10
C LEU A 279 3.53 -7.19 -19.85
N VAL A 280 3.70 -8.47 -19.50
CA VAL A 280 2.84 -9.56 -19.97
C VAL A 280 1.85 -9.87 -18.85
N PRO A 281 0.56 -9.55 -19.03
CA PRO A 281 -0.43 -9.73 -17.97
C PRO A 281 -0.61 -11.19 -17.58
N SER A 282 -0.74 -11.46 -16.29
CA SER A 282 -1.17 -12.74 -15.75
C SER A 282 -2.69 -12.82 -15.70
N PRO A 283 -3.29 -14.02 -15.59
CA PRO A 283 -4.73 -14.20 -15.38
C PRO A 283 -5.16 -13.87 -13.94
N SER A 284 -4.59 -12.83 -13.35
CA SER A 284 -4.88 -12.47 -11.96
C SER A 284 -6.34 -12.05 -11.81
N ARG A 285 -6.96 -12.47 -10.70
CA ARG A 285 -8.34 -12.12 -10.38
C ARG A 285 -8.48 -10.60 -10.29
N GLU A 286 -9.54 -10.08 -10.86
CA GLU A 286 -9.91 -8.68 -10.64
C GLU A 286 -10.39 -8.49 -9.20
N MET A 287 -10.01 -7.35 -8.61
CA MET A 287 -10.50 -6.90 -7.32
C MET A 287 -11.32 -5.63 -7.51
N VAL A 288 -12.52 -5.59 -6.94
CA VAL A 288 -13.40 -4.42 -6.98
C VAL A 288 -13.57 -3.89 -5.56
N SER A 289 -13.30 -2.61 -5.35
CA SER A 289 -13.46 -1.95 -4.05
C SER A 289 -14.48 -0.83 -4.16
N VAL A 290 -15.48 -0.84 -3.28
CA VAL A 290 -16.50 0.22 -3.15
C VAL A 290 -16.47 0.78 -1.73
N ALA A 291 -16.73 2.07 -1.59
CA ALA A 291 -16.78 2.76 -0.31
C ALA A 291 -18.08 3.58 -0.21
N PHE A 292 -18.77 3.48 0.93
CA PHE A 292 -20.00 4.22 1.22
C PHE A 292 -19.81 5.16 2.43
N ASP A 293 -20.29 6.39 2.32
CA ASP A 293 -20.43 7.32 3.44
C ASP A 293 -21.87 7.27 3.95
N GLY A 294 -22.11 6.45 4.98
CA GLY A 294 -23.43 6.03 5.43
C GLY A 294 -23.69 4.53 5.24
N PRO A 295 -24.93 4.06 5.48
CA PRO A 295 -25.31 2.67 5.21
C PRO A 295 -25.14 2.34 3.71
N PRO A 296 -24.61 1.15 3.35
CA PRO A 296 -24.44 0.76 1.96
C PRO A 296 -25.75 0.81 1.16
N ASP A 297 -25.69 1.31 -0.09
CA ASP A 297 -26.84 1.28 -0.99
C ASP A 297 -27.03 -0.15 -1.54
N MET A 298 -28.15 -0.77 -1.19
CA MET A 298 -28.45 -2.15 -1.60
C MET A 298 -28.63 -2.31 -3.12
N ASN A 299 -29.12 -1.29 -3.83
CA ASN A 299 -29.27 -1.36 -5.29
C ASN A 299 -27.90 -1.33 -5.98
N GLU A 300 -26.98 -0.49 -5.49
CA GLU A 300 -25.61 -0.46 -5.99
C GLU A 300 -24.89 -1.78 -5.69
N LEU A 301 -25.11 -2.35 -4.50
CA LEU A 301 -24.56 -3.66 -4.14
C LEU A 301 -25.13 -4.80 -5.00
N GLU A 302 -26.42 -4.77 -5.38
CA GLU A 302 -27.03 -5.76 -6.28
C GLU A 302 -26.41 -5.70 -7.67
N ALA A 303 -26.26 -4.49 -8.22
CA ALA A 303 -25.61 -4.29 -9.52
C ALA A 303 -24.14 -4.74 -9.48
N LEU A 304 -23.43 -4.41 -8.40
CA LEU A 304 -22.05 -4.81 -8.20
C LEU A 304 -21.90 -6.33 -8.07
N ALA A 305 -22.78 -6.99 -7.32
CA ALA A 305 -22.78 -8.45 -7.16
C ALA A 305 -22.98 -9.16 -8.51
N ALA A 306 -23.92 -8.68 -9.33
CA ALA A 306 -24.15 -9.23 -10.67
C ALA A 306 -22.92 -9.11 -11.59
N ALA A 307 -22.13 -8.05 -11.44
CA ALA A 307 -20.92 -7.80 -12.23
C ALA A 307 -19.62 -8.41 -11.65
N SER A 308 -19.68 -8.99 -10.45
CA SER A 308 -18.49 -9.42 -9.68
C SER A 308 -18.32 -10.93 -9.56
N ALA A 309 -18.99 -11.70 -10.43
CA ALA A 309 -18.82 -13.15 -10.47
C ALA A 309 -17.33 -13.54 -10.67
N GLY A 310 -16.80 -14.35 -9.76
CA GLY A 310 -15.38 -14.76 -9.77
C GLY A 310 -14.36 -13.67 -9.41
N LYS A 311 -14.80 -12.47 -9.02
CA LYS A 311 -13.93 -11.37 -8.56
C LYS A 311 -13.85 -11.33 -7.04
N PHE A 312 -12.83 -10.70 -6.49
CA PHE A 312 -12.81 -10.35 -5.07
C PHE A 312 -13.45 -8.98 -4.87
N VAL A 313 -14.32 -8.84 -3.88
CA VAL A 313 -15.04 -7.59 -3.61
C VAL A 313 -14.71 -7.08 -2.22
N ARG A 314 -14.27 -5.83 -2.13
CA ARG A 314 -14.12 -5.11 -0.85
C ARG A 314 -15.21 -4.06 -0.74
N ILE A 315 -15.97 -4.11 0.34
CA ILE A 315 -17.05 -3.17 0.62
C ILE A 315 -16.70 -2.47 1.93
N ARG A 316 -16.37 -1.18 1.82
CA ARG A 316 -16.10 -0.30 2.97
C ARG A 316 -17.32 0.58 3.19
N TRP A 317 -17.67 0.82 4.45
CA TRP A 317 -18.64 1.86 4.76
C TRP A 317 -18.38 2.48 6.12
N GLN A 318 -18.70 3.76 6.23
CA GLN A 318 -18.65 4.50 7.48
C GLN A 318 -20.05 4.80 7.96
N ILE A 319 -20.35 4.52 9.23
CA ILE A 319 -21.71 4.69 9.78
C ILE A 319 -21.65 5.13 11.25
N ASP A 320 -22.56 6.00 11.67
CA ASP A 320 -22.70 6.35 13.08
C ASP A 320 -23.16 5.15 13.91
N GLU A 321 -22.78 5.12 15.19
CA GLU A 321 -23.17 4.05 16.11
C GLU A 321 -24.69 3.82 16.17
N GLU A 322 -25.50 4.89 16.07
CA GLU A 322 -26.96 4.84 16.07
C GLU A 322 -27.53 4.11 14.84
N HIS A 323 -26.82 4.13 13.72
CA HIS A 323 -27.26 3.58 12.43
C HIS A 323 -26.69 2.18 12.15
N LYS A 324 -25.84 1.64 13.04
CA LYS A 324 -25.20 0.33 12.89
C LYS A 324 -26.17 -0.83 12.63
N GLN A 325 -27.39 -0.77 13.17
CA GLN A 325 -28.40 -1.81 12.99
C GLN A 325 -29.04 -1.84 11.59
N LEU A 326 -28.85 -0.79 10.78
CA LEU A 326 -29.41 -0.70 9.44
C LEU A 326 -28.71 -1.59 8.41
N VAL A 327 -27.50 -2.08 8.73
CA VAL A 327 -26.68 -2.85 7.78
C VAL A 327 -26.77 -4.34 8.08
N ASP A 328 -27.45 -5.09 7.22
CA ASP A 328 -27.49 -6.55 7.26
C ASP A 328 -26.29 -7.14 6.50
N ARG A 329 -25.22 -7.44 7.25
CA ARG A 329 -23.99 -8.04 6.70
C ARG A 329 -24.26 -9.40 6.03
N LYS A 330 -25.19 -10.20 6.55
CA LYS A 330 -25.47 -11.52 5.99
C LYS A 330 -26.20 -11.42 4.67
N ALA A 331 -27.12 -10.46 4.54
CA ALA A 331 -27.79 -10.17 3.28
C ALA A 331 -26.76 -9.75 2.21
N ILE A 332 -25.84 -8.85 2.57
CA ILE A 332 -24.75 -8.43 1.67
C ILE A 332 -23.89 -9.64 1.27
N GLU A 333 -23.39 -10.43 2.22
CA GLU A 333 -22.58 -11.63 1.90
C GLU A 333 -23.31 -12.62 0.98
N ALA A 334 -24.62 -12.82 1.19
CA ALA A 334 -25.42 -13.72 0.36
C ALA A 334 -25.55 -13.25 -1.10
N MET A 335 -25.64 -11.93 -1.33
CA MET A 335 -25.71 -11.36 -2.68
C MET A 335 -24.45 -11.67 -3.49
N PHE A 336 -23.29 -11.70 -2.83
CA PHE A 336 -21.99 -11.96 -3.47
C PHE A 336 -21.56 -13.43 -3.40
N SER A 337 -22.49 -14.37 -3.26
CA SER A 337 -22.20 -15.81 -3.25
C SER A 337 -21.48 -16.35 -4.51
N THR A 338 -21.55 -15.61 -5.62
CA THR A 338 -20.85 -15.94 -6.88
C THR A 338 -19.48 -15.26 -7.02
N ALA A 339 -19.12 -14.35 -6.11
CA ALA A 339 -17.81 -13.74 -6.04
C ALA A 339 -16.77 -14.75 -5.53
N ALA A 340 -15.49 -14.53 -5.86
CA ALA A 340 -14.40 -15.36 -5.33
C ALA A 340 -14.18 -15.13 -3.83
N GLY A 341 -14.54 -13.95 -3.33
CA GLY A 341 -14.54 -13.62 -1.91
C GLY A 341 -15.03 -12.20 -1.68
N VAL A 342 -15.59 -11.96 -0.50
CA VAL A 342 -16.07 -10.63 -0.08
C VAL A 342 -15.46 -10.25 1.26
N LYS A 343 -14.92 -9.03 1.32
CA LYS A 343 -14.42 -8.42 2.55
C LYS A 343 -15.29 -7.22 2.89
N LEU A 344 -15.90 -7.28 4.08
CA LEU A 344 -16.73 -6.21 4.63
C LEU A 344 -15.96 -5.45 5.71
N GLU A 345 -15.80 -4.15 5.54
CA GLU A 345 -15.01 -3.28 6.43
C GLU A 345 -15.88 -2.12 6.95
N PRO A 346 -16.63 -2.35 8.04
CA PRO A 346 -17.45 -1.33 8.70
C PRO A 346 -16.59 -0.44 9.60
N ARG A 347 -16.64 0.88 9.39
CA ARG A 347 -16.10 1.89 10.30
C ARG A 347 -17.25 2.54 11.06
N VAL A 348 -17.38 2.24 12.36
CA VAL A 348 -18.41 2.83 13.21
C VAL A 348 -17.87 4.10 13.86
N LEU A 349 -18.46 5.25 13.55
CA LEU A 349 -18.11 6.51 14.20
C LEU A 349 -18.79 6.56 15.58
N PRO A 350 -18.02 6.70 16.68
CA PRO A 350 -18.60 6.85 18.00
C PRO A 350 -19.33 8.19 18.08
N VAL A 351 -20.58 8.16 18.53
CA VAL A 351 -21.37 9.39 18.72
C VAL A 351 -20.88 10.07 20.01
N MET A 352 -19.93 10.99 19.89
CA MET A 352 -19.56 11.87 20.99
C MET A 352 -20.66 12.91 21.19
N ARG A 353 -21.60 12.63 22.10
CA ARG A 353 -22.51 13.65 22.62
C ARG A 353 -21.72 14.59 23.52
N SER A 354 -21.21 15.68 22.96
CA SER A 354 -20.70 16.80 23.73
C SER A 354 -21.86 17.36 24.58
N ARG A 355 -21.70 17.40 25.91
CA ARG A 355 -22.57 18.25 26.74
C ARG A 355 -22.32 19.67 26.28
N ALA A 356 -23.38 20.38 25.89
CA ALA A 356 -23.22 21.73 25.39
C ALA A 356 -22.39 22.59 26.35
N GLU A 357 -21.33 23.17 25.81
CA GLU A 357 -20.31 23.88 26.56
C GLU A 357 -20.96 25.01 27.36
N GLY A 358 -20.59 25.14 28.64
CA GLY A 358 -21.10 26.21 29.51
C GLY A 358 -22.33 25.86 30.35
N ILE A 359 -23.15 24.84 30.04
CA ILE A 359 -24.25 24.42 30.94
C ILE A 359 -23.67 23.93 32.27
N SER A 360 -22.63 23.08 32.24
CA SER A 360 -21.99 22.57 33.46
C SER A 360 -21.22 23.62 34.26
N MET A 361 -20.91 24.77 33.65
CA MET A 361 -20.18 25.88 34.30
C MET A 361 -21.11 26.91 34.96
N ALA A 362 -22.41 26.89 34.67
CA ALA A 362 -23.37 27.76 35.31
C ALA A 362 -23.53 27.41 36.80
N LEU A 363 -23.55 28.45 37.65
CA LEU A 363 -23.52 28.30 39.12
C LEU A 363 -24.89 28.02 39.74
N THR A 364 -25.99 28.33 39.05
CA THR A 364 -27.37 28.15 39.53
C THR A 364 -28.18 27.27 38.60
N VAL A 365 -29.24 26.64 39.12
CA VAL A 365 -30.13 25.77 38.33
C VAL A 365 -30.88 26.59 37.27
N ASP A 366 -31.32 27.80 37.61
CA ASP A 366 -31.93 28.76 36.68
C ASP A 366 -31.00 29.05 35.48
N ALA A 367 -29.73 29.39 35.75
CA ALA A 367 -28.78 29.69 34.68
C ALA A 367 -28.46 28.47 33.80
N LYS A 368 -28.52 27.26 34.38
CA LYS A 368 -28.42 26.01 33.61
C LYS A 368 -29.62 25.80 32.71
N LEU A 369 -30.83 26.05 33.23
CA LEU A 369 -32.08 25.91 32.50
C LEU A 369 -32.17 26.93 31.36
N THR A 370 -31.81 28.20 31.60
CA THR A 370 -31.77 29.24 30.56
C THR A 370 -30.79 28.88 29.44
N ARG A 371 -29.57 28.44 29.79
CA ARG A 371 -28.59 28.01 28.78
C ARG A 371 -29.08 26.80 27.98
N TRP A 372 -29.75 25.85 28.63
CA TRP A 372 -30.36 24.73 27.91
C TRP A 372 -31.47 25.20 26.95
N CYS A 373 -32.32 26.13 27.39
CA CYS A 373 -33.40 26.70 26.58
C CYS A 373 -32.87 27.44 25.34
N GLU A 374 -31.79 28.23 25.49
CA GLU A 374 -31.09 28.89 24.37
C GLU A 374 -30.57 27.88 23.33
N LEU A 375 -30.02 26.75 23.79
CA LEU A 375 -29.46 25.72 22.92
C LEU A 375 -30.52 24.83 22.26
N ALA A 376 -31.68 24.68 22.90
CA ALA A 376 -32.80 23.87 22.42
C ALA A 376 -33.84 24.68 21.63
N ASP A 377 -33.64 25.99 21.46
CA ASP A 377 -34.60 26.95 20.86
C ASP A 377 -35.98 26.91 21.55
N VAL A 378 -35.96 26.90 22.89
CA VAL A 378 -37.16 26.92 23.74
C VAL A 378 -37.21 28.24 24.50
N ASP A 379 -38.41 28.80 24.67
CA ASP A 379 -38.60 30.02 25.46
C ASP A 379 -38.28 29.76 26.94
N ALA A 380 -37.27 30.47 27.45
CA ALA A 380 -36.71 30.25 28.78
C ALA A 380 -37.58 30.85 29.89
N ASP A 381 -38.19 32.02 29.65
CA ASP A 381 -38.88 32.80 30.68
C ASP A 381 -39.99 31.99 31.38
N PRO A 382 -40.90 31.29 30.66
CA PRO A 382 -41.97 30.54 31.30
C PRO A 382 -41.47 29.32 32.08
N LEU A 383 -40.30 28.78 31.73
CA LEU A 383 -39.72 27.61 32.37
C LEU A 383 -38.96 27.99 33.64
N VAL A 384 -38.23 29.10 33.61
CA VAL A 384 -37.54 29.67 34.79
C VAL A 384 -38.58 30.12 35.82
N ASP A 385 -39.66 30.79 35.41
CA ASP A 385 -40.75 31.18 36.32
C ASP A 385 -41.37 29.98 37.04
N ARG A 386 -41.56 28.86 36.31
CA ARG A 386 -42.09 27.61 36.88
C ARG A 386 -41.08 26.94 37.81
N LEU A 387 -39.79 26.99 37.48
CA LEU A 387 -38.74 26.46 38.35
C LEU A 387 -38.70 27.24 39.67
N GLN A 388 -38.73 28.57 39.63
CA GLN A 388 -38.76 29.41 40.83
C GLN A 388 -40.03 29.18 41.67
N LEU A 389 -41.18 29.00 41.01
CA LEU A 389 -42.42 28.62 41.69
C LEU A 389 -42.29 27.26 42.40
N LEU A 390 -41.62 26.28 41.79
CA LEU A 390 -41.38 24.97 42.38
C LEU A 390 -40.36 25.01 43.52
N GLU A 391 -39.35 25.89 43.46
CA GLU A 391 -38.33 26.02 44.50
C GLU A 391 -38.84 26.76 45.74
N ALA A 392 -39.70 27.77 45.58
CA ALA A 392 -40.16 28.64 46.66
C ALA A 392 -41.62 28.41 47.10
N GLY A 393 -42.43 27.72 46.31
CA GLY A 393 -43.86 27.55 46.55
C GLY A 393 -44.20 26.26 47.32
N GLU A 394 -45.22 26.35 48.18
CA GLU A 394 -45.79 25.18 48.86
C GLU A 394 -46.58 24.30 47.87
N PRO A 395 -46.38 22.97 47.85
CA PRO A 395 -46.97 22.07 46.85
C PRO A 395 -48.50 22.19 46.71
N ASP A 396 -49.20 22.31 47.85
CA ASP A 396 -50.66 22.42 47.88
C ASP A 396 -51.15 23.75 47.28
N ALA A 397 -50.41 24.84 47.50
CA ALA A 397 -50.74 26.16 46.96
C ALA A 397 -50.52 26.22 45.44
N ILE A 398 -49.44 25.60 44.94
CA ILE A 398 -49.16 25.48 43.50
C ILE A 398 -50.27 24.64 42.83
N ALA A 399 -50.60 23.49 43.41
CA ALA A 399 -51.64 22.61 42.89
C ALA A 399 -53.01 23.31 42.85
N GLN A 400 -53.36 24.03 43.91
CA GLN A 400 -54.63 24.76 43.99
C GLN A 400 -54.69 25.93 42.99
N ALA A 401 -53.58 26.64 42.75
CA ALA A 401 -53.48 27.68 41.72
C ALA A 401 -53.62 27.12 40.30
N ILE A 402 -53.04 25.95 40.01
CA ILE A 402 -53.18 25.27 38.72
C ILE A 402 -54.64 24.82 38.51
N LEU A 403 -55.25 24.20 39.52
CA LEU A 403 -56.65 23.77 39.48
C LEU A 403 -57.62 24.95 39.29
N ALA A 404 -57.37 26.08 39.98
CA ALA A 404 -58.15 27.30 39.82
C ALA A 404 -58.03 27.90 38.41
N ARG A 405 -56.83 27.86 37.81
CA ARG A 405 -56.58 28.34 36.44
C ARG A 405 -57.24 27.45 35.39
N LEU A 406 -57.34 26.15 35.64
CA LEU A 406 -58.06 25.20 34.79
C LEU A 406 -59.59 25.34 34.92
N ALA A 407 -60.10 25.80 36.07
CA ALA A 407 -61.53 26.00 36.33
C ALA A 407 -62.11 27.29 35.70
N CYS A 408 -61.29 28.27 35.31
CA CYS A 408 -61.73 29.53 34.69
C CYS A 408 -60.91 29.86 33.41
N PRO A 409 -61.33 29.40 32.22
CA PRO A 409 -60.53 29.48 30.98
C PRO A 409 -60.67 30.81 30.23
N GLY A 410 -60.87 31.95 30.93
CA GLY A 410 -61.22 33.22 30.28
C GLY A 410 -60.63 34.46 30.94
N LYS A 411 -59.32 34.67 30.75
CA LYS A 411 -58.64 36.00 30.68
C LYS A 411 -57.15 35.77 30.38
N SER A 412 -56.72 36.04 29.15
CA SER A 412 -55.31 36.27 28.86
C SER A 412 -54.92 37.63 29.44
N SER A 413 -53.80 37.70 30.14
CA SER A 413 -53.14 38.97 30.45
C SER A 413 -51.92 39.08 29.55
N ALA A 414 -52.10 39.77 28.43
CA ALA A 414 -51.01 40.47 27.78
C ALA A 414 -50.62 41.69 28.65
N ASP A 415 -49.33 41.99 28.62
CA ASP A 415 -48.73 43.31 28.82
C ASP A 415 -48.60 43.86 30.26
N GLN A 416 -47.39 43.74 30.82
CA GLN A 416 -46.78 44.81 31.62
C GLN A 416 -45.36 45.08 31.11
N ARG A 417 -45.27 45.87 30.03
CA ARG A 417 -44.08 46.63 29.67
C ARG A 417 -43.92 47.84 30.62
N SER A 418 -42.75 47.98 31.23
CA SER A 418 -42.24 49.28 31.72
C SER A 418 -41.04 49.68 30.85
N ALA A 419 -41.06 50.91 30.34
CA ALA A 419 -40.07 51.51 29.44
C ALA A 419 -39.23 52.60 30.18
N PRO A 420 -38.32 53.33 29.51
CA PRO A 420 -36.87 53.14 29.54
C PRO A 420 -36.12 54.28 30.26
N ILE A 421 -34.82 54.10 30.54
CA ILE A 421 -33.89 55.20 30.83
C ILE A 421 -32.81 55.22 29.76
N ASP A 422 -32.74 56.35 29.09
CA ASP A 422 -31.90 56.68 27.94
C ASP A 422 -30.46 57.05 28.39
N GLY A 423 -29.47 56.78 27.55
CA GLY A 423 -28.06 57.04 27.88
C GLY A 423 -27.02 56.55 26.89
N SER A 424 -27.07 57.06 25.65
CA SER A 424 -25.89 57.46 24.84
C SER A 424 -24.85 56.42 24.40
N VAL A 425 -24.77 56.24 23.07
CA VAL A 425 -23.69 55.58 22.31
C VAL A 425 -22.40 56.43 22.32
N PRO A 426 -21.21 55.85 22.05
CA PRO A 426 -20.69 56.06 20.70
C PRO A 426 -20.08 54.82 20.03
N SER A 427 -20.16 54.87 18.70
CA SER A 427 -19.67 53.97 17.66
C SER A 427 -18.15 53.73 17.72
N LEU A 428 -17.67 52.60 17.17
CA LEU A 428 -16.46 52.57 16.33
C LEU A 428 -16.20 51.20 15.64
N THR A 429 -16.14 51.28 14.31
CA THR A 429 -15.27 50.56 13.35
C THR A 429 -15.49 49.09 13.02
N THR A 430 -16.07 48.91 11.84
CA THR A 430 -15.91 47.80 10.90
C THR A 430 -14.46 47.68 10.41
N THR A 431 -13.87 46.49 10.49
CA THR A 431 -12.73 46.09 9.65
C THR A 431 -13.09 44.80 8.93
N LEU A 432 -13.32 44.93 7.62
CA LEU A 432 -13.36 43.83 6.67
C LEU A 432 -11.92 43.39 6.37
N MET A 433 -11.64 42.09 6.47
CA MET A 433 -10.52 41.47 5.77
C MET A 433 -11.00 40.27 4.94
N HIS A 434 -10.73 40.42 3.65
CA HIS A 434 -10.77 39.51 2.52
C HIS A 434 -10.72 38.00 2.86
N VAL A 435 -11.74 37.28 2.41
CA VAL A 435 -11.63 35.87 2.02
C VAL A 435 -11.02 35.86 0.60
N GLY A 436 -9.89 35.18 0.45
CA GLY A 436 -9.29 34.86 -0.84
C GLY A 436 -9.90 33.58 -1.40
N ASP A 437 -10.25 33.63 -2.68
CA ASP A 437 -10.63 32.48 -3.49
C ASP A 437 -9.56 31.39 -3.44
N GLY A 438 -9.93 30.22 -2.92
CA GLY A 438 -9.17 28.99 -3.01
C GLY A 438 -10.05 27.92 -3.63
N ALA A 439 -9.73 27.54 -4.87
CA ALA A 439 -10.38 26.48 -5.62
C ALA A 439 -10.53 25.20 -4.78
N THR A 440 -11.76 24.71 -4.66
CA THR A 440 -12.09 23.42 -4.04
C THR A 440 -11.60 22.28 -4.93
N ALA A 441 -10.34 21.88 -4.74
CA ALA A 441 -9.93 20.52 -5.05
C ALA A 441 -10.72 19.59 -4.11
N ALA A 442 -11.43 18.61 -4.68
CA ALA A 442 -12.09 17.57 -3.90
C ALA A 442 -11.03 16.84 -3.07
N VAL A 443 -11.02 17.09 -1.76
CA VAL A 443 -10.21 16.36 -0.80
C VAL A 443 -10.92 15.03 -0.59
N GLU A 444 -10.35 13.95 -1.14
CA GLU A 444 -10.79 12.60 -0.78
C GLU A 444 -10.63 12.42 0.73
N PRO A 445 -11.63 11.86 1.44
CA PRO A 445 -11.55 11.63 2.88
C PRO A 445 -10.33 10.79 3.29
N ASP A 446 -9.58 11.29 4.29
CA ASP A 446 -8.33 10.73 4.85
C ASP A 446 -8.42 9.24 5.28
N TRP A 447 -9.63 8.73 5.51
CA TRP A 447 -9.87 7.33 5.87
C TRP A 447 -9.91 6.35 4.69
N LEU A 448 -10.02 6.85 3.44
CA LEU A 448 -9.92 6.00 2.24
C LEU A 448 -8.49 5.49 2.03
N SER A 449 -7.50 6.22 2.56
CA SER A 449 -6.05 5.97 2.53
C SER A 449 -5.49 5.25 3.76
N ASP A 450 -6.32 4.88 4.74
CA ASP A 450 -5.93 4.10 5.93
C ASP A 450 -5.65 2.62 5.57
N ASP A 451 -4.76 2.36 4.61
CA ASP A 451 -4.03 1.09 4.44
C ASP A 451 -2.56 1.34 4.82
N LEU A 452 -2.32 2.08 5.92
CA LEU A 452 -0.98 2.28 6.46
C LEU A 452 -0.54 1.01 7.21
N PHE A 453 0.35 0.27 6.55
CA PHE A 453 1.11 -0.89 7.03
C PHE A 453 0.37 -2.24 7.00
N ALA A 454 0.29 -2.82 5.80
CA ALA A 454 0.46 -4.27 5.66
C ALA A 454 1.97 -4.54 5.48
N ALA A 455 2.63 -4.85 6.59
CA ALA A 455 3.94 -5.49 6.66
C ALA A 455 3.83 -6.66 7.65
#